data_AF-A0A9D4N216-F1
#
_entry.id   AF-A0A9D4N216-F1
#
_cell.length_a   1.000
_cell.length_b   1.000
_cell.length_c   1.000
_cell.angle_alpha   90.00
_cell.angle_beta   90.00
_cell.angle_gamma   90.00
#
_symmetry.space_group_name_H-M   'P 1'
#
loop_
_entity.id
_entity.type
_entity.pdbx_description
1 polymer ?
#
loop_
_entity_poly.entity_id
_entity_poly.type
_entity_poly.pdbx_seq_one_letter_code
_entity_poly.pdbx_strand_id
1 'polypeptide(L)' 'MFAFRPWEIDVHAYAQPCLDYLAPEYVLTESCSLASDMFSMGVLIYAMFNSGKPLYDCSNQLSVFRKNAEEVNWSFMGI' A
#
# COMPACT_ATOMS: atom_id res chain seq x y z
N MET A 1 14.96 -7.44 -9.86
CA MET A 1 14.40 -6.30 -9.12
C MET A 1 13.33 -5.69 -10.01
N PHE A 2 12.08 -5.63 -9.55
CA PHE A 2 10.99 -5.10 -10.37
C PHE A 2 11.23 -3.61 -10.63
N ALA A 3 10.93 -3.15 -11.85
CA ALA A 3 11.00 -1.74 -12.15
C ALA A 3 9.90 -1.02 -11.36
N PHE A 4 10.29 -0.09 -10.49
CA PHE A 4 9.34 0.79 -9.82
C PHE A 4 8.60 1.61 -10.88
N ARG A 5 7.28 1.72 -10.71
CA ARG A 5 6.43 2.59 -11.52
C ARG A 5 5.59 3.44 -10.57
N PRO A 6 5.64 4.78 -10.67
CA PRO A 6 4.84 5.64 -9.82
C PRO A 6 3.35 5.50 -10.17
N TRP A 7 2.50 5.79 -9.18
CA TRP A 7 1.05 5.83 -9.38
C TRP A 7 0.67 7.17 -10.03
N GLU A 8 -0.21 7.15 -11.03
CA GLU A 8 -0.56 8.33 -11.82
C GLU A 8 -2.06 8.61 -11.75
N ILE A 9 -2.43 9.88 -11.54
CA ILE A 9 -3.84 10.31 -11.43
C ILE A 9 -4.61 10.06 -12.73
N ASP A 10 -3.93 10.21 -13.88
CA ASP A 10 -4.54 10.11 -15.21
C ASP A 10 -4.73 8.65 -15.68
N VAL A 11 -4.16 7.67 -14.96
CA VAL A 11 -4.30 6.25 -15.28
C VAL A 11 -5.54 5.68 -14.57
N HIS A 12 -6.31 4.86 -15.27
CA HIS A 12 -7.49 4.23 -14.69
C HIS A 12 -7.12 3.32 -13.51
N ALA A 13 -7.87 3.32 -12.40
CA ALA A 13 -7.56 2.59 -11.17
C ALA A 13 -7.17 1.11 -11.39
N TYR A 14 -7.91 0.39 -12.26
CA TYR A 14 -7.61 -1.01 -12.59
C TYR A 14 -6.40 -1.24 -13.51
N ALA A 15 -5.88 -0.20 -14.15
CA ALA A 15 -4.68 -0.29 -14.98
C ALA A 15 -3.38 -0.09 -14.17
N GLN A 16 -3.51 0.11 -12.85
CA GLN A 16 -2.41 0.35 -11.93
C GLN A 16 -2.65 -0.36 -10.59
N PRO A 17 -1.64 -0.44 -9.71
CA PRO A 17 -1.76 -1.17 -8.45
C PRO A 17 -2.82 -0.60 -7.51
N CYS A 18 -3.47 -1.48 -6.74
CA CYS A 18 -4.48 -1.10 -5.75
C CYS A 18 -3.82 -0.54 -4.48
N LEU A 19 -4.08 0.73 -4.18
CA LEU A 19 -3.48 1.45 -3.05
C LEU A 19 -3.72 0.78 -1.69
N ASP A 20 -4.85 0.12 -1.50
CA ASP A 20 -5.26 -0.48 -0.23
C ASP A 20 -4.34 -1.64 0.22
N TYR A 21 -3.59 -2.21 -0.72
CA TYR A 21 -2.69 -3.34 -0.50
C TYR A 21 -1.22 -2.97 -0.71
N LEU A 22 -0.92 -1.71 -1.03
CA LEU A 22 0.45 -1.29 -1.30
C LEU A 22 1.24 -1.10 -0.01
N ALA A 23 2.52 -1.46 -0.06
CA ALA A 23 3.43 -1.28 1.03
C ALA A 23 3.83 0.19 1.22
N PRO A 24 4.02 0.67 2.46
CA PRO A 24 4.25 2.08 2.76
C PRO A 24 5.52 2.64 2.08
N GLU A 25 6.54 1.82 1.90
CA GLU A 25 7.79 2.20 1.22
C GLU A 25 7.57 2.67 -0.23
N TYR A 26 6.44 2.30 -0.85
CA TYR A 26 6.10 2.73 -2.21
C TYR A 26 6.05 4.25 -2.34
N VAL A 27 5.48 4.97 -1.36
CA VAL A 27 5.37 6.44 -1.38
C VAL A 27 6.41 7.12 -0.51
N LEU A 28 6.96 6.42 0.49
CA LEU A 28 7.98 6.96 1.40
C LEU A 28 9.40 6.89 0.82
N THR A 29 9.68 5.87 0.02
CA THR A 29 11.03 5.60 -0.51
C THR A 29 11.05 5.34 -2.02
N GLU A 30 9.88 5.34 -2.68
CA GLU A 30 9.75 5.08 -4.12
C GLU A 30 10.43 3.76 -4.54
N SER A 31 10.29 2.75 -3.70
CA SER A 31 10.92 1.44 -3.89
C SER A 31 9.90 0.31 -3.85
N CYS A 32 10.26 -0.81 -4.47
CA CYS A 32 9.48 -2.05 -4.45
C CYS A 32 10.45 -3.21 -4.28
N SER A 33 10.22 -4.04 -3.28
CA SER A 33 11.10 -5.15 -2.89
C SER A 33 10.27 -6.39 -2.55
N LEU A 34 10.95 -7.50 -2.25
CA LEU A 34 10.28 -8.71 -1.75
C LEU A 34 9.50 -8.45 -0.44
N ALA A 35 9.92 -7.48 0.37
CA ALA A 35 9.17 -7.09 1.57
C ALA A 35 7.84 -6.42 1.22
N SER A 36 7.77 -5.72 0.08
CA SER A 36 6.55 -5.08 -0.41
C SER A 36 5.48 -6.13 -0.74
N ASP A 37 5.88 -7.23 -1.39
CA ASP A 37 4.97 -8.36 -1.67
C ASP A 37 4.45 -9.00 -0.38
N MET A 38 5.33 -9.17 0.62
CA MET A 38 4.96 -9.73 1.93
C MET A 38 3.97 -8.83 2.68
N PHE A 39 4.14 -7.51 2.58
CA PHE A 39 3.18 -6.56 3.14
C PHE A 39 1.80 -6.71 2.49
N SER A 40 1.74 -6.72 1.15
CA SER A 40 0.48 -6.90 0.41
C SER A 40 -0.21 -8.21 0.77
N MET A 41 0.56 -9.31 0.90
CA MET A 41 0.02 -10.59 1.37
C MET A 41 -0.51 -10.50 2.82
N GLY A 42 0.19 -9.80 3.71
CA GLY A 42 -0.26 -9.57 5.08
C GLY A 42 -1.59 -8.81 5.13
N VAL A 43 -1.75 -7.75 4.33
CA VAL A 43 -3.02 -7.00 4.22
C VAL A 43 -4.13 -7.88 3.65
N LEU A 44 -3.83 -8.74 2.67
CA LEU A 44 -4.80 -9.69 2.13
C LEU A 44 -5.27 -10.70 3.19
N ILE A 45 -4.34 -11.26 3.97
CA ILE A 45 -4.67 -12.15 5.08
C ILE A 45 -5.53 -11.42 6.11
N TYR A 46 -5.14 -10.20 6.49
CA TYR A 46 -5.94 -9.36 7.38
C TYR A 46 -7.38 -9.17 6.85
N ALA A 47 -7.52 -8.82 5.56
CA ALA A 47 -8.83 -8.62 4.94
C ALA A 47 -9.71 -9.89 4.99
N MET A 48 -9.13 -11.08 4.80
CA MET A 48 -9.86 -12.35 4.93
C MET A 48 -10.51 -12.52 6.31
N PHE A 49 -9.82 -12.08 7.37
CA PHE A 49 -10.34 -12.13 8.74
C PHE A 49 -11.13 -10.88 9.15
N ASN A 50 -11.12 -9.83 8.34
CA ASN A 50 -11.81 -8.56 8.57
C ASN A 50 -13.02 -8.36 7.62
N SER A 51 -13.75 -9.44 7.32
CA SER A 51 -14.95 -9.38 6.45
C SER A 51 -14.67 -8.77 5.07
N GLY A 52 -13.49 -9.05 4.52
CA GLY A 52 -13.03 -8.53 3.22
C GLY A 52 -12.56 -7.08 3.24
N LYS A 53 -12.54 -6.40 4.40
CA LYS A 53 -12.08 -5.01 4.49
C LYS A 53 -10.56 -4.96 4.65
N PRO A 54 -9.83 -4.23 3.77
CA PRO A 54 -8.39 -4.06 3.90
C PRO A 54 -8.05 -3.29 5.18
N LEU A 55 -6.75 -3.24 5.51
CA LEU A 55 -6.24 -2.51 6.68
C LEU A 55 -6.60 -1.01 6.60
N TYR A 56 -6.51 -0.45 5.39
CA TYR A 56 -6.94 0.91 5.09
C TYR A 56 -7.75 0.93 3.79
N ASP A 57 -8.77 1.78 3.74
CA ASP A 57 -9.47 2.15 2.52
C ASP A 57 -8.89 3.49 2.04
N CYS A 58 -8.10 3.44 0.98
CA CYS A 58 -7.51 4.60 0.36
C CYS A 58 -8.45 5.23 -0.68
N SER A 59 -9.56 4.57 -1.03
CA SER A 59 -10.55 5.02 -2.01
C SER A 59 -9.92 5.50 -3.33
N ASN A 60 -8.85 4.82 -3.77
CA ASN A 60 -8.03 5.17 -4.94
C ASN A 60 -7.46 6.61 -4.93
N GLN A 61 -7.22 7.18 -3.73
CA GLN A 61 -6.60 8.50 -3.55
C GLN A 61 -5.20 8.38 -2.97
N LEU A 62 -4.19 8.83 -3.73
CA LEU A 62 -2.78 8.76 -3.32
C LEU A 62 -2.49 9.59 -2.04
N SER A 63 -3.22 10.68 -1.82
CA SER A 63 -3.10 11.50 -0.61
C SER A 63 -3.52 10.75 0.65
N VAL A 64 -4.59 9.95 0.57
CA VAL A 64 -5.07 9.09 1.67
C VAL A 64 -4.06 7.98 1.93
N PHE A 65 -3.57 7.34 0.86
CA PHE A 65 -2.53 6.32 0.96
C PHE A 65 -1.27 6.84 1.65
N ARG A 66 -0.77 8.02 1.26
CA ARG A 66 0.42 8.63 1.89
C ARG A 66 0.24 8.82 3.40
N LYS A 67 -0.90 9.35 3.82
CA LYS A 67 -1.19 9.53 5.25
C LYS A 67 -1.18 8.18 6.00
N ASN A 68 -1.82 7.16 5.43
CA ASN A 68 -1.87 5.83 6.04
C ASN A 68 -0.47 5.20 6.11
N ALA A 69 0.34 5.37 5.06
CA ALA A 69 1.71 4.86 5.02
C ALA A 69 2.60 5.46 6.12
N GLU A 70 2.46 6.76 6.40
CA GLU A 70 3.16 7.44 7.49
C GLU A 70 2.76 6.89 8.87
N GLU A 71 1.46 6.64 9.09
CA GLU A 71 0.93 6.08 10.35
C GLU A 71 1.44 4.65 10.61
N VAL A 72 1.46 3.83 9.55
CA VAL A 72 1.97 2.45 9.61
C VAL A 72 3.46 2.45 9.91
N ASN A 73 4.23 3.29 9.21
CA ASN A 73 5.68 3.38 9.41
C ASN A 73 6.02 3.80 10.85
N TRP A 74 5.28 4.78 11.40
CA TRP A 74 5.44 5.17 12.80
C TRP A 74 5.16 4.02 13.77
N SER A 75 4.10 3.25 13.51
CA SER A 75 3.73 2.10 14.36
C SER A 75 4.81 1.01 14.38
N PHE A 76 5.54 0.82 13.29
CA PHE A 76 6.65 -0.14 13.21
C PHE A 76 7.97 0.40 13.80
N MET A 77 8.15 1.72 13.88
CA MET A 77 9.31 2.35 14.53
C MET A 77 9.16 2.51 16.05
N GLY A 78 7.93 2.36 16.56
CA GLY A 78 7.57 2.55 17.98
C GLY A 78 7.68 1.31 18.88
N ILE A 79 8.26 0.22 18.38
CA ILE A 79 8.64 -1.01 19.09
C ILE A 79 10.16 -1.17 19.06
#